data_AF-A0A2E0HSY8-F1
#
_entry.id   AF-A0A2E0HSY8-F1
#
_cell.length_a   1.000
_cell.length_b   1.000
_cell.length_c   1.000
_cell.angle_alpha   90.00
_cell.angle_beta   90.00
_cell.angle_gamma   90.00
#
_symmetry.space_group_name_H-M   'P 1'
#
loop_
_entity.id
_entity.type
_entity.pdbx_description
1 polymer ?
#
loop_
_entity_poly.entity_id
_entity_poly.type
_entity_poly.pdbx_seq_one_letter_code
_entity_poly.pdbx_strand_id
1 'polypeptide(L)'
;MINSKKIINILTLCAGIFFFSIEKIKLSWEIATLHNNYANLKVEYDNLKDLNLKLTTQFYIQNSPASIEKTAKEVLGMEKKKPKKIKDEK
;
A
#
# COMPACT_ATOMS: atom_id res chain seq x y z
N MET A 1 46.14 12.99 44.88
CA MET A 1 46.76 11.89 44.12
C MET A 1 45.66 10.96 43.65
N ILE A 2 45.37 10.90 42.34
CA ILE A 2 44.33 10.01 41.81
C ILE A 2 44.87 8.58 41.88
N ASN A 3 44.15 7.70 42.60
CA ASN A 3 44.52 6.29 42.72
C ASN A 3 44.22 5.56 41.40
N SER A 4 45.09 4.65 40.98
CA SER A 4 44.98 3.86 39.75
C SER A 4 43.61 3.17 39.59
N LYS A 5 42.97 2.74 40.70
CA LYS A 5 41.60 2.18 40.68
C LYS A 5 40.54 3.18 40.18
N LYS A 6 40.68 4.46 40.51
CA LYS A 6 39.75 5.52 40.03
C LYS A 6 39.95 5.80 38.55
N ILE A 7 41.19 5.74 38.05
CA ILE A 7 41.51 5.91 36.62
C ILE A 7 40.87 4.78 35.81
N ILE A 8 41.00 3.53 36.27
CA ILE A 8 40.39 2.37 35.62
C ILE A 8 38.87 2.50 35.53
N ASN A 9 38.20 2.91 36.63
CA ASN A 9 36.75 3.12 36.61
C ASN A 9 36.31 4.21 35.62
N ILE A 10 37.04 5.32 35.54
CA ILE A 10 36.76 6.40 34.57
C ILE A 10 36.93 5.88 33.14
N LEU A 11 38.00 5.12 32.87
CA LEU A 11 38.25 4.53 31.56
C LEU A 11 37.11 3.59 31.12
N THR A 12 36.64 2.73 32.04
CA THR A 12 35.51 1.82 31.79
C THR A 12 34.22 2.58 31.49
N LEU A 13 33.95 3.66 32.24
CA LEU A 13 32.79 4.52 31.98
C LEU A 13 32.88 5.20 30.61
N CYS A 14 34.05 5.74 30.25
CA CYS A 14 34.27 6.34 28.93
C CYS A 14 34.07 5.32 27.79
N ALA A 15 34.59 4.09 27.94
CA ALA A 15 34.39 3.03 26.98
C ALA A 15 32.90 2.66 26.82
N GLY A 16 32.16 2.60 27.93
CA GLY A 16 30.71 2.37 27.92
C GLY A 16 29.95 3.45 27.17
N ILE A 17 30.22 4.74 27.46
CA ILE A 17 29.59 5.87 26.78
C ILE A 17 29.87 5.85 25.28
N PHE A 18 31.11 5.51 24.90
CA PHE A 18 31.50 5.41 23.49
C PHE A 18 30.72 4.30 22.76
N PHE A 19 30.59 3.13 23.38
CA PHE A 19 29.81 2.02 22.81
C PHE A 19 28.33 2.41 22.62
N PHE A 20 27.70 2.99 23.63
CA PHE A 20 26.31 3.47 23.52
C PHE A 20 26.14 4.54 22.44
N SER A 21 27.15 5.40 22.23
CA SER A 21 27.10 6.44 21.21
C SER A 21 27.11 5.86 19.79
N ILE A 22 27.90 4.80 19.55
CA ILE A 22 27.91 4.10 18.26
C ILE A 22 26.55 3.44 17.98
N GLU A 23 25.99 2.74 18.97
CA GLU A 23 24.68 2.10 18.85
C GLU A 23 23.57 3.12 18.59
N LYS A 24 23.63 4.30 19.23
CA LYS A 24 22.70 5.42 18.94
C LYS A 24 22.76 5.88 17.48
N ILE A 25 23.97 6.00 16.92
CA ILE A 25 24.15 6.44 15.53
C ILE A 25 23.56 5.41 14.56
N LYS A 26 23.86 4.12 14.76
CA LYS A 26 23.29 3.03 13.95
C LYS A 26 21.76 3.04 14.00
N LEU A 27 21.20 3.10 15.21
CA LEU A 27 19.75 3.12 15.41
C LEU A 27 19.11 4.33 14.70
N SER A 28 19.75 5.50 14.76
CA SER A 28 19.27 6.70 14.08
C SER A 28 19.23 6.53 12.56
N TRP A 29 20.22 5.85 11.98
CA TRP A 29 20.26 5.55 10.55
C TRP A 29 19.16 4.56 10.14
N GLU A 30 18.95 3.52 10.93
CA GLU A 30 17.87 2.55 10.70
C GLU A 30 16.49 3.21 10.81
N ILE A 31 16.28 4.07 11.81
CA ILE A 31 15.04 4.83 11.97
C ILE A 31 14.78 5.74 10.77
N ALA A 32 15.79 6.47 10.30
CA ALA A 32 15.65 7.34 9.14
C ALA A 32 15.29 6.54 7.88
N THR A 33 15.95 5.41 7.67
CA THR A 33 15.66 4.51 6.54
C THR A 33 14.24 3.94 6.63
N LEU A 34 13.83 3.47 7.81
CA LEU A 34 12.50 2.94 8.06
C LEU A 34 11.42 4.01 7.84
N HIS A 35 11.66 5.24 8.30
CA HIS A 35 10.72 6.35 8.11
C HIS A 35 10.51 6.69 6.64
N ASN A 36 11.59 6.78 5.86
CA ASN A 36 11.51 7.02 4.42
C ASN A 36 10.79 5.89 3.69
N ASN A 37 11.11 4.64 4.03
CA ASN A 37 10.46 3.48 3.44
C ASN A 37 8.96 3.43 3.76
N TYR A 38 8.60 3.76 4.99
CA TYR A 38 7.20 3.82 5.41
C TYR A 38 6.43 4.93 4.68
N ALA A 39 7.05 6.11 4.52
CA ALA A 39 6.45 7.21 3.75
C ALA A 39 6.21 6.79 2.29
N ASN A 40 7.20 6.15 1.66
CA ASN A 40 7.05 5.64 0.29
C ASN A 40 5.96 4.57 0.20
N LEU A 41 5.97 3.59 1.11
CA LEU A 41 4.97 2.52 1.14
C LEU A 41 3.54 3.08 1.31
N LYS A 42 3.38 4.14 2.10
CA LYS A 42 2.08 4.79 2.28
C LYS A 42 1.58 5.42 0.98
N VAL A 43 2.44 6.12 0.24
CA VAL A 43 2.07 6.70 -1.05
C VAL A 43 1.70 5.62 -2.06
N GLU A 44 2.49 4.55 -2.15
CA GLU A 44 2.19 3.42 -3.04
C GLU A 44 0.88 2.72 -2.67
N TYR A 45 0.59 2.57 -1.38
CA TYR A 45 -0.67 2.02 -0.90
C TYR A 45 -1.88 2.86 -1.30
N ASP A 46 -1.79 4.19 -1.13
CA ASP A 46 -2.87 5.11 -1.50
C ASP A 46 -3.10 5.10 -3.03
N ASN A 47 -2.03 5.06 -3.83
CA ASN A 47 -2.10 4.91 -5.28
C ASN A 47 -2.78 3.59 -5.69
N LEU A 48 -2.39 2.48 -5.06
CA LEU A 48 -2.97 1.17 -5.34
C LEU A 48 -4.46 1.13 -4.99
N LYS A 49 -4.84 1.77 -3.88
CA LYS A 49 -6.24 1.86 -3.45
C LYS A 49 -7.09 2.63 -4.45
N ASP A 50 -6.60 3.76 -4.95
CA ASP A 50 -7.29 4.55 -5.98
C ASP A 50 -7.43 3.76 -7.30
N LEU A 51 -6.35 3.10 -7.73
CA LEU A 51 -6.39 2.24 -8.92
C LEU A 51 -7.43 1.12 -8.77
N ASN A 52 -7.45 0.45 -7.62
CA ASN A 52 -8.38 -0.64 -7.35
C ASN A 52 -9.85 -0.14 -7.38
N LEU A 53 -10.12 1.03 -6.82
CA LEU A 53 -11.45 1.63 -6.87
C LEU A 53 -11.87 1.94 -8.31
N LYS A 54 -10.96 2.52 -9.10
CA LYS A 54 -11.20 2.82 -10.53
C LYS A 54 -11.49 1.54 -11.31
N LEU A 55 -10.67 0.50 -11.16
CA LEU A 55 -10.85 -0.78 -11.85
C LEU A 55 -12.15 -1.46 -11.45
N THR A 56 -12.48 -1.49 -10.16
CA THR A 56 -13.75 -2.06 -9.67
C THR A 56 -14.94 -1.31 -10.25
N THR A 57 -14.88 0.02 -10.27
CA THR A 57 -15.94 0.86 -10.84
C THR A 57 -16.08 0.61 -12.35
N GLN A 58 -14.96 0.55 -13.09
CA GLN A 58 -14.97 0.22 -14.52
C GLN A 58 -15.55 -1.15 -14.78
N PHE A 59 -15.20 -2.15 -13.97
CA PHE A 59 -15.73 -3.50 -14.07
C PHE A 59 -17.26 -3.51 -13.94
N TYR A 60 -17.83 -2.85 -12.94
CA TYR A 60 -19.29 -2.79 -12.79
C TYR A 60 -19.97 -1.99 -13.90
N ILE A 61 -19.35 -0.89 -14.36
CA ILE A 61 -19.91 -0.09 -15.47
C ILE A 61 -19.92 -0.90 -16.76
N GLN A 62 -18.83 -1.57 -17.11
CA GLN A 62 -18.72 -2.36 -18.35
C GLN A 62 -19.64 -3.58 -18.32
N ASN A 63 -19.77 -4.23 -17.16
CA ASN A 63 -20.68 -5.37 -16.98
C ASN A 63 -22.14 -4.96 -16.69
N SER A 64 -22.45 -3.65 -16.70
CA SER A 64 -23.84 -3.22 -16.53
C SER A 64 -24.68 -3.64 -17.75
N PRO A 65 -25.97 -3.98 -17.58
CA PRO A 65 -26.83 -4.38 -18.68
C PRO A 65 -26.89 -3.35 -19.81
N ALA A 66 -26.84 -2.06 -19.47
CA ALA A 66 -26.84 -0.97 -20.44
C ALA A 66 -25.56 -0.95 -21.29
N SER A 67 -24.39 -1.10 -20.67
CA SER A 67 -23.11 -1.17 -21.38
C SER A 67 -22.97 -2.44 -22.22
N ILE A 68 -23.50 -3.57 -21.72
CA ILE A 68 -23.55 -4.83 -22.47
C ILE A 68 -24.48 -4.68 -23.69
N GLU A 69 -25.68 -4.12 -23.53
CA GLU A 69 -26.60 -3.89 -24.66
C GLU A 69 -26.00 -2.92 -25.68
N LYS A 70 -25.31 -1.87 -25.22
CA LYS A 70 -24.59 -0.93 -26.09
C LYS A 70 -23.49 -1.64 -26.87
N THR A 71 -22.62 -2.39 -26.19
CA THR A 71 -21.53 -3.16 -26.83
C THR A 71 -22.08 -4.20 -27.82
N ALA A 72 -23.15 -4.90 -27.46
CA ALA A 72 -23.81 -5.88 -28.33
C ALA A 72 -24.36 -5.25 -29.61
N LYS A 73 -24.93 -4.03 -29.53
CA LYS A 73 -25.43 -3.31 -30.71
C LYS A 73 -24.31 -2.73 -31.56
N GLU A 74 -23.35 -2.04 -30.94
CA GLU A 74 -22.33 -1.26 -31.64
C GLU A 74 -21.19 -2.14 -32.18
N VAL A 75 -20.72 -3.13 -31.41
CA VAL A 75 -19.57 -3.96 -31.76
C VAL A 75 -19.99 -5.25 -32.46
N LEU A 76 -21.06 -5.89 -31.96
CA LEU A 76 -21.52 -7.19 -32.48
C LEU A 76 -22.67 -7.08 -33.49
N GLY A 77 -23.17 -5.86 -33.75
CA GLY A 77 -24.27 -5.62 -34.71
C GLY A 77 -25.61 -6.26 -34.31
N MET A 78 -25.81 -6.56 -33.02
CA MET A 78 -27.01 -7.26 -32.55
C MET A 78 -28.22 -6.34 -32.50
N GLU A 79 -29.38 -6.82 -32.96
CA GLU A 79 -30.64 -6.09 -32.91
C GLU A 79 -31.58 -6.62 -31.82
N LYS A 80 -32.30 -5.72 -31.15
CA LYS A 80 -33.21 -6.05 -30.05
C LYS A 80 -34.50 -6.67 -30.60
N LYS A 81 -34.73 -7.95 -30.33
CA LYS A 81 -35.99 -8.63 -30.66
C LYS A 81 -37.04 -8.39 -29.57
N LYS A 82 -38.31 -8.17 -29.98
CA LYS A 82 -39.43 -8.05 -29.04
C LYS A 82 -39.67 -9.38 -28.31
N PRO A 83 -40.02 -9.36 -27.02
CA PRO A 83 -40.31 -10.58 -26.27
C PRO A 83 -41.54 -11.29 -26.88
N LYS A 84 -41.49 -12.61 -26.99
CA LYS A 84 -42.66 -13.43 -27.36
C LYS A 84 -43.57 -13.52 -26.15
N LYS A 85 -44.84 -13.15 -26.30
CA LYS A 85 -45.86 -13.41 -25.27
C LYS A 85 -46.12 -14.91 -25.24
N ILE A 86 -45.69 -15.58 -24.17
CA ILE A 86 -46.09 -16.95 -23.87
C ILE A 86 -47.48 -16.84 -23.24
N LYS A 87 -48.48 -17.54 -23.78
CA LYS A 87 -49.79 -17.66 -23.12
C LYS A 87 -49.66 -18.77 -22.09
N ASP A 88 -49.91 -18.45 -20.82
CA ASP A 88 -50.05 -19.46 -19.78
C ASP A 88 -51.37 -20.20 -20.02
N GLU A 89 -51.30 -21.42 -20.56
CA GLU A 89 -52.44 -22.33 -20.62
C GLU A 89 -52.66 -22.90 -19.21
N LYS A 90 -53.75 -22.47 -18.58
CA LYS A 90 -54.32 -23.08 -17.37
C LYS A 90 -55.02 -24.40 -17.71
#